data_AF-A0AAJ6CYY3-F1
#
_entry.id   AF-A0AAJ6CYY3-F1
#
_cell.length_a   1.000
_cell.length_b   1.000
_cell.length_c   1.000
_cell.angle_alpha   90.00
_cell.angle_beta   90.00
_cell.angle_gamma   90.00
#
_symmetry.space_group_name_H-M   'P 1'
#
loop_
_entity.id
_entity.type
_entity.pdbx_description
1 polymer ?
#
loop_
_entity_poly.entity_id
_entity_poly.type
_entity_poly.pdbx_seq_one_letter_code
_entity_poly.pdbx_strand_id
1 'polypeptide(L)'
;MGHARLAPGFSLNEARIGTVEGGESGILVWKFDQLVAILTRIDEETYSTKGKWFLETGFGLLTGQHKNFDTIEEAVNWLGKYTFPGPEVTADQSADSVLAGP
;
A
#
# COMPACT_ATOMS: atom_id res chain seq x y z
N MET A 1 -10.91 18.51 4.59
CA MET A 1 -11.12 17.17 4.02
C MET A 1 -10.42 16.19 4.94
N GLY A 2 -11.14 15.23 5.51
CA GLY A 2 -10.62 14.37 6.58
C GLY A 2 -9.47 13.52 6.07
N HIS A 3 -8.35 13.52 6.79
CA HIS A 3 -7.25 12.57 6.56
C HIS A 3 -7.78 11.18 6.91
N ALA A 4 -8.31 10.46 5.90
CA ALA A 4 -8.57 9.04 6.05
C ALA A 4 -7.25 8.40 6.46
N ARG A 5 -7.18 7.93 7.70
CA ARG A 5 -5.96 7.37 8.27
C ARG A 5 -5.73 6.05 7.55
N LEU A 6 -4.79 6.04 6.61
CA LEU A 6 -4.33 4.81 5.96
C LEU A 6 -4.00 3.78 7.04
N ALA A 7 -4.19 2.49 6.72
CA ALA A 7 -3.82 1.42 7.63
C ALA A 7 -2.36 1.61 8.12
N PRO A 8 -2.04 1.25 9.37
CA PRO A 8 -0.71 1.50 9.94
C PRO A 8 0.41 0.95 9.05
N GLY A 9 1.46 1.77 8.87
CA GLY A 9 2.63 1.40 8.08
C GLY A 9 2.51 1.61 6.57
N PHE A 10 1.33 2.00 6.07
CA PHE A 10 1.16 2.28 4.65
C PHE A 10 1.62 3.70 4.27
N SER A 11 2.27 3.81 3.11
CA SER A 11 2.61 5.07 2.46
C SER A 11 2.31 4.99 0.98
N LEU A 12 1.82 6.08 0.40
CA LEU A 12 1.37 6.15 -0.99
C LEU A 12 2.22 7.18 -1.73
N ASN A 13 2.83 6.76 -2.83
CA ASN A 13 3.64 7.63 -3.68
C ASN A 13 3.03 7.68 -5.07
N GLU A 14 2.64 8.87 -5.52
CA GLU A 14 2.15 9.07 -6.88
C GLU A 14 3.28 8.80 -7.90
N ALA A 15 2.94 8.10 -8.98
CA ALA A 15 3.88 7.78 -10.04
C ALA A 15 3.15 7.69 -11.39
N ARG A 16 3.91 7.89 -12.47
CA ARG A 16 3.46 7.54 -13.82
C ARG A 16 3.88 6.10 -14.09
N ILE A 17 2.90 5.24 -14.35
CA ILE A 17 3.12 3.80 -14.53
C ILE A 17 3.17 3.49 -16.02
N GLY A 18 4.26 2.87 -16.47
CA GLY A 18 4.37 2.42 -17.85
C GLY A 18 3.53 1.18 -18.10
N THR A 19 2.25 1.35 -18.40
CA THR A 19 1.34 0.29 -18.86
C THR A 19 1.44 0.10 -20.37
N VAL A 20 0.74 -0.90 -20.93
CA VAL A 20 0.72 -1.21 -22.36
C VAL A 20 0.21 -0.06 -23.23
N GLU A 21 -0.70 0.77 -22.71
CA GLU A 21 -1.22 1.95 -23.41
C GLU A 21 -0.36 3.21 -23.16
N GLY A 22 0.51 3.15 -22.17
CA GLY A 22 1.54 4.14 -21.89
C GLY A 22 1.18 5.07 -20.73
N GLY A 23 2.09 5.12 -19.75
CA GLY A 23 2.21 6.22 -18.78
C GLY A 23 0.90 6.62 -18.08
N GLU A 24 0.21 5.67 -17.45
CA GLU A 24 -1.00 5.94 -16.67
C GLU A 24 -0.69 6.64 -15.35
N SER A 25 -1.68 7.35 -14.81
CA SER A 25 -1.58 7.87 -13.44
C SER A 25 -1.74 6.72 -12.46
N GLY A 26 -0.78 6.55 -11.56
CA GLY A 26 -0.82 5.47 -10.58
C GLY A 26 -0.21 5.83 -9.24
N ILE A 27 -0.27 4.86 -8.34
CA ILE A 27 0.20 4.96 -6.97
C ILE A 27 1.02 3.72 -6.64
N LEU A 28 2.23 3.95 -6.17
CA LEU A 28 3.05 2.94 -5.52
C LEU A 28 2.59 2.82 -4.06
N VAL A 29 2.17 1.62 -3.68
CA VAL A 29 1.72 1.33 -2.33
C VAL A 29 2.84 0.64 -1.56
N TRP A 30 3.32 1.34 -0.54
CA TRP A 30 4.38 0.88 0.34
C TRP A 30 3.81 0.47 1.69
N LYS A 31 4.40 -0.54 2.32
CA LYS A 31 4.13 -0.95 3.70
C LYS A 31 5.44 -1.18 4.44
N PHE A 32 5.75 -0.37 5.46
CA PHE A 32 7.01 -0.44 6.23
C PHE A 32 8.25 -0.59 5.32
N ASP A 33 8.37 0.30 4.33
CA ASP A 33 9.46 0.35 3.33
C ASP A 33 9.48 -0.78 2.28
N GLN A 34 8.45 -1.64 2.25
CA GLN A 34 8.29 -2.65 1.20
C GLN A 34 7.26 -2.18 0.17
N LEU A 35 7.61 -2.23 -1.12
CA LEU A 35 6.64 -2.04 -2.19
C LEU A 35 5.75 -3.29 -2.26
N VAL A 36 4.46 -3.12 -1.97
CA VAL A 36 3.49 -4.24 -1.89
C VAL A 36 2.53 -4.27 -3.07
N ALA A 37 2.25 -3.13 -3.68
CA ALA A 37 1.39 -3.06 -4.86
C ALA A 37 1.65 -1.80 -5.71
N ILE A 38 1.26 -1.88 -6.98
CA ILE A 38 1.11 -0.76 -7.90
C ILE A 38 -0.37 -0.69 -8.26
N LEU A 39 -0.98 0.48 -8.04
CA LEU A 39 -2.34 0.79 -8.44
C LEU A 39 -2.32 1.76 -9.61
N THR A 40 -3.12 1.52 -10.65
CA THR A 40 -3.34 2.48 -11.75
C THR A 40 -4.76 2.99 -11.71
N ARG A 41 -4.96 4.24 -12.14
CA ARG A 41 -6.29 4.82 -12.24
C ARG A 41 -6.82 4.56 -13.64
N ILE A 42 -7.93 3.85 -13.73
CA ILE A 42 -8.61 3.60 -15.00
C ILE A 42 -9.27 4.91 -15.44
N ASP A 43 -8.83 5.47 -16.56
CA ASP A 43 -9.45 6.61 -17.23
C ASP A 43 -10.39 6.20 -18.38
N GLU A 44 -10.33 4.94 -18.78
CA GLU A 44 -11.17 4.39 -19.84
C GLU A 44 -12.64 4.25 -19.40
N GLU A 45 -13.55 4.73 -20.27
CA GLU A 45 -15.00 4.64 -20.08
C GLU A 45 -15.57 3.26 -20.42
N THR A 46 -14.74 2.42 -21.04
CA THR A 46 -15.07 1.05 -21.40
C THR A 46 -15.33 0.24 -20.12
N TYR A 47 -16.49 -0.40 -20.05
CA TYR A 47 -16.94 -1.25 -18.92
C TYR A 47 -17.33 -0.55 -17.61
N SER A 48 -17.60 0.76 -17.60
CA SER A 48 -18.04 1.50 -16.39
C SER A 48 -17.04 1.45 -15.22
N THR A 49 -15.76 1.21 -15.51
CA THR A 49 -14.66 1.21 -14.54
C THR A 49 -13.94 2.55 -14.46
N LYS A 50 -14.39 3.54 -15.23
CA LYS A 50 -13.86 4.90 -15.23
C LYS A 50 -13.79 5.49 -13.82
N GLY A 51 -12.60 5.96 -13.46
CA GLY A 51 -12.31 6.58 -12.17
C GLY A 51 -11.98 5.60 -11.05
N LYS A 52 -12.09 4.28 -11.28
CA LYS A 52 -11.68 3.24 -10.32
C LYS A 52 -10.17 3.05 -10.31
N TRP A 53 -9.69 2.40 -9.26
CA TRP A 53 -8.30 2.00 -9.10
C TRP A 53 -8.14 0.52 -9.39
N PHE A 54 -7.24 0.18 -10.30
CA PHE A 54 -6.91 -1.19 -10.65
C PHE A 54 -5.61 -1.63 -9.98
N LEU A 55 -5.60 -2.87 -9.48
CA LEU A 55 -4.36 -3.54 -9.07
C LEU A 55 -3.62 -4.05 -10.30
N GLU A 56 -2.70 -3.23 -10.78
CA GLU A 56 -1.84 -3.52 -11.92
C GLU A 56 -0.80 -4.59 -11.57
N THR A 57 -0.16 -4.46 -10.41
CA THR A 57 0.83 -5.43 -9.94
C THR A 57 0.78 -5.55 -8.43
N GLY A 58 0.59 -6.77 -7.94
CA GLY A 58 0.74 -7.14 -6.54
C GLY A 58 2.03 -7.92 -6.30
N PHE A 59 2.72 -7.64 -5.20
CA PHE A 59 3.93 -8.36 -4.79
C PHE A 59 3.63 -9.36 -3.66
N GLY A 60 4.39 -10.45 -3.61
CA GLY A 60 4.26 -11.48 -2.57
C GLY A 60 2.91 -12.20 -2.61
N LEU A 61 2.16 -12.16 -1.51
CA LEU A 61 0.82 -12.80 -1.41
C LEU A 61 -0.22 -12.18 -2.37
N LEU A 62 0.08 -11.01 -2.93
CA LEU A 62 -0.76 -10.31 -3.89
C LEU A 62 -0.41 -10.64 -5.34
N THR A 63 0.60 -11.47 -5.59
CA THR A 63 1.01 -11.82 -6.95
C THR A 63 -0.10 -12.54 -7.71
N GLY A 64 -0.35 -12.09 -8.95
CA GLY A 64 -1.42 -12.61 -9.80
C GLY A 64 -2.83 -12.14 -9.45
N GLN A 65 -2.98 -11.25 -8.45
CA GLN A 65 -4.28 -10.66 -8.13
C GLN A 65 -4.57 -9.48 -9.07
N HIS A 66 -5.78 -9.46 -9.62
CA HIS A 66 -6.31 -8.35 -10.42
C HIS A 66 -7.66 -7.94 -9.86
N LYS A 67 -7.78 -6.69 -9.41
CA LYS A 67 -8.98 -6.21 -8.72
C LYS A 67 -9.16 -4.71 -8.95
N ASN A 68 -10.42 -4.31 -9.06
CA ASN A 68 -10.83 -2.91 -9.11
C ASN A 68 -11.37 -2.46 -7.75
N PHE A 69 -11.08 -1.22 -7.39
CA PHE A 69 -11.52 -0.54 -6.17
C PHE A 69 -12.13 0.81 -6.51
N ASP A 70 -13.15 1.22 -5.77
CA ASP A 70 -13.80 2.50 -6.00
C ASP A 70 -12.98 3.67 -5.42
N THR A 71 -12.22 3.41 -4.34
CA THR A 71 -11.32 4.41 -3.74
C THR A 71 -9.97 3.80 -3.33
N ILE A 72 -8.98 4.68 -3.13
CA ILE A 72 -7.64 4.28 -2.65
C ILE A 72 -7.70 3.70 -1.23
N GLU A 73 -8.56 4.24 -0.37
CA GLU A 73 -8.73 3.75 0.99
C GLU A 73 -9.26 2.32 1.00
N GLU A 74 -10.22 2.00 0.11
CA GLU A 74 -10.70 0.64 -0.07
C GLU A 74 -9.57 -0.30 -0.52
N ALA A 75 -8.79 0.13 -1.50
CA ALA A 75 -7.65 -0.63 -2.00
C ALA A 75 -6.64 -0.93 -0.87
N VAL A 76 -6.20 0.09 -0.12
CA VAL A 76 -5.23 -0.06 0.97
C VAL A 76 -5.77 -0.94 2.09
N ASN A 77 -7.04 -0.81 2.45
CA ASN A 77 -7.67 -1.68 3.44
C ASN A 77 -7.71 -3.14 2.98
N TRP A 78 -7.95 -3.38 1.70
CA TRP A 78 -7.92 -4.73 1.14
C TRP A 78 -6.49 -5.29 1.12
N LEU A 79 -5.50 -4.52 0.65
CA LEU A 79 -4.08 -4.88 0.66
C LEU A 79 -3.57 -5.19 2.08
N GLY A 80 -4.06 -4.46 3.09
CA GLY A 80 -3.74 -4.68 4.50
C GLY A 80 -4.03 -6.10 5.00
N LYS A 81 -5.01 -6.79 4.41
CA LYS A 81 -5.39 -8.17 4.78
C LYS A 81 -4.40 -9.22 4.25
N TYR A 82 -3.64 -8.89 3.22
CA TYR A 82 -2.76 -9.80 2.49
C TYR A 82 -1.29 -9.36 2.53
N THR A 83 -0.96 -8.43 3.42
CA THR A 83 0.40 -7.93 3.60
C THR A 83 0.85 -8.23 5.01
N PHE A 84 2.11 -8.61 5.17
CA PHE A 84 2.67 -9.00 6.45
C PHE A 84 2.53 -7.89 7.49
N PRO A 85 2.33 -8.22 8.78
CA PRO A 85 2.49 -7.24 9.84
C PRO A 85 3.87 -6.58 9.70
N GLY A 86 3.98 -5.31 10.10
CA GLY A 86 5.26 -4.61 10.06
C GLY A 86 6.32 -5.33 10.88
N PRO A 87 7.60 -4.93 10.73
CA PRO A 87 8.58 -5.33 11.72
C PRO A 87 7.98 -5.00 13.09
N GLU A 88 7.80 -6.00 13.94
CA GLU A 88 7.58 -5.74 15.35
C GLU A 88 8.69 -4.77 15.72
N VAL A 89 8.34 -3.58 16.19
CA VAL A 89 9.28 -2.80 16.97
C VAL A 89 9.48 -3.67 18.20
N THR A 90 10.41 -4.63 18.10
CA THR A 90 10.95 -5.35 19.25
C THR A 90 11.45 -4.23 20.14
N ALA A 91 10.66 -3.94 21.16
CA ALA A 91 11.03 -3.07 22.24
C ALA A 91 12.21 -3.75 22.95
N ASP A 92 13.40 -3.61 22.37
CA ASP A 92 14.65 -3.80 23.07
C ASP A 92 14.80 -2.58 23.99
N GLN A 93 14.02 -2.61 25.07
CA GLN A 93 14.23 -1.84 26.27
C GLN A 93 14.41 -2.84 27.40
N SER A 94 15.51 -3.59 27.35
CA SER A 94 15.92 -4.45 28.44
C SER A 94 17.44 -4.56 28.45
N ALA A 95 18.05 -3.67 29.24
CA ALA A 95 19.35 -3.75 29.91
C ALA A 95 20.38 -2.68 29.51
N ASP A 96 20.32 -1.53 30.19
CA ASP A 96 21.45 -0.82 30.84
C ASP A 96 20.84 0.42 31.53
N SER A 97 20.89 0.70 32.82
CA SER A 97 21.76 0.29 33.91
C SER A 97 20.96 0.47 35.21
N VAL A 98 20.57 -0.63 35.86
CA VAL A 98 20.33 -0.64 37.31
C VAL A 98 21.59 -1.23 37.91
N LEU A 99 22.53 -0.39 38.33
CA LEU A 99 23.56 -0.71 39.33
C LEU A 99 24.41 0.54 39.63
N ALA A 100 23.87 1.40 40.49
CA ALA A 100 24.68 2.18 41.43
C ALA A 100 23.75 2.72 42.53
N GLY A 101 23.52 1.89 43.54
CA GLY A 101 23.31 2.36 44.91
C GLY A 101 24.50 1.90 45.76
N PRO A 102 24.67 2.36 47.01
CA PRO A 102 23.77 3.19 47.80
C PRO A 102 24.17 4.68 47.88
#